data_AF-A0A831NWZ9-F1
#
_entry.id   AF-A0A831NWZ9-F1
#
_cell.length_a   1.000
_cell.length_b   1.000
_cell.length_c   1.000
_cell.angle_alpha   90.00
_cell.angle_beta   90.00
_cell.angle_gamma   90.00
#
_symmetry.space_group_name_H-M   'P 1'
#
loop_
_entity.id
_entity.type
_entity.pdbx_description
1 polymer ?
#
loop_
_entity_poly.entity_id
_entity_poly.type
_entity_poly.pdbx_seq_one_letter_code
_entity_poly.pdbx_strand_id
1 'polypeptide(L)'
;MEHRLFEANPDPKKPKFFLTAAFPYPNGPVHMGHARTYTIPDVLARFKRMQGYNVLFPMGFHYTGTPIIAIADAIARGEKSWINLFVNVFGVPKEELEKFKEPLYMARYFHEVSKISMIDAGYSIDWRREFATIDPQFSKFIHWQFQKLKEKGFIVQGTHPVGWCPRDKMPVSMHDTKDDVEPEIGDFVLLYFKDKDGVIYPAATLRPETVFGAINVWVNPNATYVKAKVDNRIWVISENTAYRLTFQLRKVEIIEKFKGEKLLGLRLRNPVTGEYVPVLPATFVDPKIGTG
;
A
#
# COMPACT_ATOMS: atom_id res chain seq x y z
N MET A 1 0.41 2.50 -40.42
CA MET A 1 1.07 1.30 -39.88
C MET A 1 1.66 0.36 -40.93
N GLU A 2 1.27 0.46 -42.20
CA GLU A 2 1.62 -0.52 -43.24
C GLU A 2 3.13 -0.71 -43.50
N HIS A 3 3.95 0.32 -43.25
CA HIS A 3 5.39 0.28 -43.52
C HIS A 3 6.28 -0.24 -42.38
N ARG A 4 5.71 -0.57 -41.20
CA ARG A 4 6.43 -1.19 -40.06
C ARG A 4 7.76 -0.49 -39.68
N LEU A 5 7.80 0.83 -39.79
CA LEU A 5 9.04 1.63 -39.71
C LEU A 5 9.77 1.62 -38.36
N PHE A 6 9.07 1.30 -37.27
CA PHE A 6 9.63 1.30 -35.92
C PHE A 6 9.95 -0.10 -35.39
N GLU A 7 9.75 -1.13 -36.21
CA GLU A 7 10.09 -2.50 -35.91
C GLU A 7 11.61 -2.70 -36.03
N ALA A 8 12.30 -2.81 -34.89
CA ALA A 8 13.75 -2.89 -34.85
C ALA A 8 14.23 -4.35 -34.80
N ASN A 9 15.05 -4.72 -35.77
CA ASN A 9 15.84 -5.96 -35.74
C ASN A 9 17.30 -5.62 -35.39
N PRO A 10 18.02 -6.51 -34.67
CA PRO A 10 19.45 -6.30 -34.41
C PRO A 10 20.22 -6.09 -35.72
N ASP A 11 21.01 -5.01 -35.77
CA ASP A 11 21.84 -4.65 -36.93
C ASP A 11 23.24 -4.32 -36.41
N PRO A 12 24.23 -5.21 -36.62
CA PRO A 12 25.61 -4.99 -36.16
C PRO A 12 26.30 -3.79 -36.82
N LYS A 13 25.78 -3.28 -37.94
CA LYS A 13 26.37 -2.16 -38.68
C LYS A 13 26.03 -0.80 -38.07
N LYS A 14 25.05 -0.74 -37.18
CA LYS A 14 24.58 0.50 -36.55
C LYS A 14 24.80 0.44 -35.03
N PRO A 15 25.15 1.57 -34.38
CA PRO A 15 25.21 1.60 -32.93
C PRO A 15 23.82 1.37 -32.34
N LYS A 16 23.71 0.46 -31.35
CA LYS A 16 22.43 0.17 -30.69
C LYS A 16 22.02 1.29 -29.73
N PHE A 17 20.73 1.54 -29.63
CA PHE A 17 20.16 2.39 -28.59
C PHE A 17 18.88 1.74 -28.07
N PHE A 18 18.88 1.32 -26.80
CA PHE A 18 17.72 0.71 -26.17
C PHE A 18 17.21 1.64 -25.09
N LEU A 19 15.92 1.94 -25.13
CA LEU A 19 15.25 2.75 -24.12
C LEU A 19 13.89 2.14 -23.76
N THR A 20 13.43 2.46 -22.56
CA THR A 20 12.16 2.00 -22.01
C THR A 20 11.50 3.13 -21.25
N ALA A 21 10.17 3.07 -21.15
CA ALA A 21 9.40 3.78 -20.14
C ALA A 21 8.81 2.75 -19.18
N ALA A 22 8.53 3.16 -17.94
CA ALA A 22 7.74 2.33 -17.04
C ALA A 22 6.37 2.08 -17.68
N PHE A 23 6.02 0.82 -17.91
CA PHE A 23 4.74 0.43 -18.51
C PHE A 23 3.53 0.88 -17.66
N PRO A 24 2.39 1.27 -18.29
CA PRO A 24 1.21 1.72 -17.56
C PRO A 24 0.49 0.57 -16.85
N TYR A 25 -0.20 0.92 -15.77
CA TYR A 25 -1.17 0.06 -15.10
C TYR A 25 -2.55 0.27 -15.77
N PRO A 26 -3.22 -0.77 -16.32
CA PRO A 26 -4.43 -0.61 -17.11
C PRO A 26 -5.69 -0.64 -16.22
N ASN A 27 -5.78 0.24 -15.24
CA ASN A 27 -6.97 0.42 -14.39
C ASN A 27 -7.83 1.64 -14.80
N GLY A 28 -7.41 2.36 -15.83
CA GLY A 28 -8.08 3.55 -16.36
C GLY A 28 -7.40 4.03 -17.65
N PRO A 29 -7.93 5.07 -18.30
CA PRO A 29 -7.31 5.66 -19.47
C PRO A 29 -6.03 6.43 -19.09
N VAL A 30 -5.08 6.52 -20.03
CA VAL A 30 -3.89 7.36 -19.87
C VAL A 30 -4.26 8.85 -19.86
N HIS A 31 -3.72 9.60 -18.90
CA HIS A 31 -3.92 11.05 -18.76
C HIS A 31 -2.66 11.86 -19.15
N MET A 32 -2.73 13.21 -19.10
CA MET A 32 -1.62 14.09 -19.51
C MET A 32 -0.28 13.84 -18.78
N GLY A 33 -0.32 13.46 -17.50
CA GLY A 33 0.88 12.99 -16.80
C GLY A 33 1.58 11.81 -17.50
N HIS A 34 0.82 10.80 -17.93
CA HIS A 34 1.32 9.68 -18.72
C HIS A 34 1.83 10.14 -20.10
N ALA A 35 1.11 11.05 -20.76
CA ALA A 35 1.52 11.59 -22.05
C ALA A 35 2.93 12.21 -21.98
N ARG A 36 3.22 13.01 -20.96
CA ARG A 36 4.57 13.56 -20.72
C ARG A 36 5.60 12.44 -20.55
N THR A 37 5.31 11.45 -19.69
CA THR A 37 6.22 10.34 -19.39
C THR A 37 6.58 9.52 -20.62
N TYR A 38 5.63 9.30 -21.54
CA TYR A 38 5.87 8.53 -22.76
C TYR A 38 6.40 9.35 -23.95
N THR A 39 6.11 10.65 -23.99
CA THR A 39 6.62 11.56 -25.04
C THR A 39 8.13 11.78 -24.92
N ILE A 40 8.66 11.91 -23.70
CA ILE A 40 10.10 12.12 -23.47
C ILE A 40 10.97 11.00 -24.09
N PRO A 41 10.76 9.71 -23.79
CA PRO A 41 11.50 8.63 -24.42
C PRO A 41 11.24 8.56 -25.92
N ASP A 42 10.04 8.86 -26.41
CA ASP A 42 9.77 8.86 -27.85
C ASP A 42 10.59 9.92 -28.62
N VAL A 43 10.64 11.15 -28.10
CA VAL A 43 11.45 12.23 -28.67
C VAL A 43 12.91 11.82 -28.74
N LEU A 44 13.43 11.22 -27.68
CA LEU A 44 14.81 10.72 -27.64
C LEU A 44 15.02 9.57 -28.63
N ALA A 45 14.07 8.63 -28.73
CA ALA A 45 14.12 7.52 -29.68
C ALA A 45 14.20 8.04 -31.12
N ARG A 46 13.38 9.01 -31.48
CA ARG A 46 13.38 9.65 -32.81
C ARG A 46 14.67 10.40 -33.09
N PHE A 47 15.12 11.20 -32.12
CA PHE A 47 16.40 11.91 -32.21
C PHE A 47 17.56 10.94 -32.46
N LYS A 48 17.61 9.82 -31.74
CA LYS A 48 18.65 8.80 -31.92
C LYS A 48 18.56 8.07 -33.25
N ARG A 49 17.35 7.81 -33.78
CA ARG A 49 17.19 7.27 -35.14
C ARG A 49 17.75 8.23 -36.18
N MET A 50 17.51 9.53 -36.05
CA MET A 50 18.06 10.55 -36.95
C MET A 50 19.59 10.64 -36.87
N GLN A 51 20.18 10.32 -35.72
CA GLN A 51 21.63 10.19 -35.55
C GLN A 51 22.21 8.85 -36.08
N GLY A 52 21.40 8.02 -36.74
CA GLY A 52 21.83 6.75 -37.36
C GLY A 52 21.86 5.54 -36.43
N TYR A 53 21.36 5.65 -35.19
CA TYR A 53 21.30 4.52 -34.25
C TYR A 53 20.23 3.50 -34.66
N ASN A 54 20.48 2.23 -34.34
CA ASN A 54 19.46 1.20 -34.33
C ASN A 54 18.69 1.24 -33.01
N VAL A 55 17.54 1.90 -33.02
CA VAL A 55 16.77 2.23 -31.83
C VAL A 55 15.66 1.20 -31.58
N LEU A 56 15.65 0.63 -30.38
CA LEU A 56 14.54 -0.19 -29.87
C LEU A 56 13.81 0.58 -28.75
N PHE A 57 12.52 0.81 -28.94
CA PHE A 57 11.60 1.32 -27.92
C PHE A 57 10.37 0.40 -27.86
N PRO A 58 10.30 -0.55 -26.90
CA PRO A 58 9.16 -1.43 -26.73
C PRO A 58 8.21 -0.87 -25.67
N MET A 59 7.02 -1.45 -25.58
CA MET A 59 6.04 -1.18 -24.54
C MET A 59 5.44 -2.48 -24.03
N GLY A 60 5.13 -2.55 -22.74
CA GLY A 60 4.33 -3.62 -22.14
C GLY A 60 3.23 -3.01 -21.28
N PHE A 61 2.49 -3.84 -20.55
CA PHE A 61 1.41 -3.40 -19.67
C PHE A 61 1.47 -4.12 -18.33
N HIS A 62 1.32 -3.35 -17.24
CA HIS A 62 1.49 -3.85 -15.88
C HIS A 62 0.14 -4.30 -15.32
N TYR A 63 -0.14 -5.61 -15.34
CA TYR A 63 -1.40 -6.17 -14.82
C TYR A 63 -1.27 -6.60 -13.35
N THR A 64 -0.04 -6.77 -12.86
CA THR A 64 0.23 -7.30 -11.52
C THR A 64 -0.03 -6.24 -10.46
N GLY A 65 -0.93 -6.52 -9.53
CA GLY A 65 -1.28 -5.63 -8.42
C GLY A 65 -2.72 -5.86 -7.99
N THR A 66 -3.11 -5.34 -6.82
CA THR A 66 -4.49 -5.41 -6.35
C THR A 66 -5.43 -4.27 -6.79
N PRO A 67 -5.00 -3.10 -7.33
CA PRO A 67 -5.94 -2.02 -7.64
C PRO A 67 -7.01 -2.40 -8.68
N ILE A 68 -6.66 -3.17 -9.72
CA ILE A 68 -7.66 -3.67 -10.69
C ILE A 68 -8.73 -4.51 -9.97
N ILE A 69 -8.31 -5.37 -9.03
CA ILE A 69 -9.21 -6.24 -8.26
C ILE A 69 -10.08 -5.39 -7.32
N ALA A 70 -9.49 -4.43 -6.62
CA ALA A 70 -10.19 -3.55 -5.69
C ALA A 70 -11.24 -2.69 -6.39
N ILE A 71 -10.92 -2.16 -7.57
CA ILE A 71 -11.86 -1.37 -8.39
C ILE A 71 -12.99 -2.25 -8.92
N ALA A 72 -12.68 -3.44 -9.44
CA ALA A 72 -13.69 -4.38 -9.92
C ALA A 72 -14.67 -4.79 -8.81
N ASP A 73 -14.18 -5.06 -7.60
CA ASP A 73 -15.02 -5.33 -6.42
C ASP A 73 -15.88 -4.11 -6.05
N ALA A 74 -15.32 -2.90 -6.07
CA ALA A 74 -16.07 -1.68 -5.78
C ALA A 74 -17.19 -1.43 -6.79
N ILE A 75 -16.94 -1.68 -8.08
CA ILE A 75 -17.97 -1.63 -9.13
C ILE A 75 -19.04 -2.71 -8.89
N ALA A 76 -18.63 -3.94 -8.55
CA ALA A 76 -19.55 -5.04 -8.25
C ALA A 76 -20.46 -4.72 -7.04
N ARG A 77 -19.95 -4.01 -6.04
CA ARG A 77 -20.71 -3.52 -4.87
C ARG A 77 -21.60 -2.31 -5.17
N GLY A 78 -21.56 -1.75 -6.37
CA GLY A 78 -22.37 -0.59 -6.73
C GLY A 78 -21.86 0.72 -6.13
N GLU A 79 -20.56 0.85 -5.88
CA GLU A 79 -19.98 2.04 -5.26
C GLU A 79 -20.08 3.27 -6.20
N LYS A 80 -20.93 4.24 -5.82
CA LYS A 80 -21.31 5.36 -6.69
C LYS A 80 -20.13 6.23 -7.16
N SER A 81 -19.11 6.39 -6.32
CA SER A 81 -17.89 7.15 -6.65
C SER A 81 -17.18 6.55 -7.86
N TRP A 82 -16.94 5.24 -7.84
CA TRP A 82 -16.29 4.50 -8.92
C TRP A 82 -17.13 4.47 -10.18
N ILE A 83 -18.44 4.21 -10.06
CA ILE A 83 -19.36 4.23 -11.20
C ILE A 83 -19.36 5.61 -11.88
N ASN A 84 -19.41 6.69 -11.09
CA ASN A 84 -19.38 8.05 -11.60
C ASN A 84 -18.05 8.39 -12.31
N LEU A 85 -16.92 7.97 -11.73
CA LEU A 85 -15.60 8.15 -12.32
C LEU A 85 -15.53 7.49 -13.71
N PHE A 86 -15.95 6.23 -13.81
CA PHE A 86 -15.86 5.47 -15.05
C PHE A 86 -16.78 6.01 -16.14
N VAL A 87 -18.03 6.30 -15.80
CA VAL A 87 -19.03 6.73 -16.78
C VAL A 87 -18.83 8.20 -17.18
N ASN A 88 -18.66 9.09 -16.21
CA ASN A 88 -18.71 10.53 -16.46
C ASN A 88 -17.34 11.17 -16.65
N VAL A 89 -16.26 10.58 -16.11
CA VAL A 89 -14.89 11.12 -16.26
C VAL A 89 -14.13 10.36 -17.33
N PHE A 90 -14.13 9.03 -17.29
CA PHE A 90 -13.43 8.21 -18.28
C PHE A 90 -14.25 7.97 -19.57
N GLY A 91 -15.54 8.31 -19.56
CA GLY A 91 -16.40 8.16 -20.74
C GLY A 91 -16.67 6.71 -21.11
N VAL A 92 -16.56 5.78 -20.17
CA VAL A 92 -16.80 4.35 -20.40
C VAL A 92 -18.30 4.14 -20.66
N PRO A 93 -18.68 3.46 -21.77
CA PRO A 93 -20.08 3.11 -22.02
C PRO A 93 -20.67 2.29 -20.88
N LYS A 94 -21.92 2.57 -20.49
CA LYS A 94 -22.58 1.85 -19.38
C LYS A 94 -22.67 0.33 -19.60
N GLU A 95 -22.72 -0.10 -20.86
CA GLU A 95 -22.75 -1.51 -21.26
C GLU A 95 -21.44 -2.24 -20.93
N GLU A 96 -20.32 -1.53 -20.95
CA GLU A 96 -18.99 -2.07 -20.62
C GLU A 96 -18.80 -2.18 -19.10
N LEU A 97 -19.41 -1.28 -18.34
CA LEU A 97 -19.26 -1.21 -16.89
C LEU A 97 -19.69 -2.51 -16.17
N GLU A 98 -20.72 -3.19 -16.66
CA GLU A 98 -21.17 -4.45 -16.07
C GLU A 98 -20.10 -5.54 -16.18
N LYS A 99 -19.32 -5.53 -17.27
CA LYS A 99 -18.23 -6.47 -17.51
C LYS A 99 -16.99 -6.14 -16.68
N PHE A 100 -16.86 -4.90 -16.19
CA PHE A 100 -15.70 -4.47 -15.39
C PHE A 100 -15.70 -5.06 -13.97
N LYS A 101 -16.79 -5.73 -13.57
CA LYS A 101 -16.82 -6.61 -12.39
C LYS A 101 -15.85 -7.78 -12.54
N GLU A 102 -15.49 -8.15 -13.76
CA GLU A 102 -14.38 -9.07 -14.04
C GLU A 102 -13.06 -8.28 -14.17
N PRO A 103 -12.11 -8.46 -13.22
CA PRO A 103 -10.86 -7.67 -13.19
C PRO A 103 -10.06 -7.76 -14.49
N LEU A 104 -9.96 -8.97 -15.06
CA LEU A 104 -9.16 -9.22 -16.26
C LEU A 104 -9.77 -8.55 -17.49
N TYR A 105 -11.10 -8.49 -17.56
CA TYR A 105 -11.80 -7.80 -18.64
C TYR A 105 -11.50 -6.30 -18.62
N MET A 106 -11.65 -5.67 -17.45
CA MET A 106 -11.34 -4.24 -17.27
C MET A 106 -9.89 -3.93 -17.66
N ALA A 107 -8.94 -4.76 -17.22
CA ALA A 107 -7.52 -4.59 -17.54
C ALA A 107 -7.26 -4.66 -19.04
N ARG A 108 -7.87 -5.63 -19.73
CA ARG A 108 -7.77 -5.77 -21.19
C ARG A 108 -8.40 -4.59 -21.93
N TYR A 109 -9.53 -4.10 -21.45
CA TYR A 109 -10.19 -2.94 -22.05
C TYR A 109 -9.27 -1.71 -22.01
N PHE A 110 -8.74 -1.35 -20.85
CA PHE A 110 -7.87 -0.17 -20.74
C PHE A 110 -6.49 -0.35 -21.33
N HIS A 111 -5.98 -1.58 -21.41
CA HIS A 111 -4.81 -1.91 -22.21
C HIS A 111 -5.01 -1.49 -23.66
N GLU A 112 -6.10 -1.92 -24.29
CA GLU A 112 -6.38 -1.57 -25.70
C GLU A 112 -6.62 -0.08 -25.88
N VAL A 113 -7.38 0.57 -24.99
CA VAL A 113 -7.56 2.03 -25.00
C VAL A 113 -6.22 2.76 -24.92
N SER A 114 -5.33 2.32 -24.02
CA SER A 114 -4.01 2.94 -23.84
C SER A 114 -3.11 2.72 -25.05
N LYS A 115 -3.13 1.52 -25.62
CA LYS A 115 -2.40 1.17 -26.85
C LYS A 115 -2.82 2.03 -28.02
N ILE A 116 -4.14 2.14 -28.27
CA ILE A 116 -4.70 3.02 -29.31
C ILE A 116 -4.27 4.46 -29.07
N SER A 117 -4.38 4.95 -27.82
CA SER A 117 -3.96 6.32 -27.47
C SER A 117 -2.48 6.57 -27.76
N MET A 118 -1.60 5.60 -27.49
CA MET A 118 -0.16 5.69 -27.77
C MET A 118 0.15 5.65 -29.28
N ILE A 119 -0.63 4.87 -30.03
CA ILE A 119 -0.55 4.80 -31.48
C ILE A 119 -0.98 6.13 -32.11
N ASP A 120 -2.10 6.70 -31.65
CA ASP A 120 -2.65 7.96 -32.15
C ASP A 120 -1.75 9.15 -31.79
N ALA A 121 -1.10 9.11 -30.63
CA ALA A 121 -0.03 10.04 -30.26
C ALA A 121 1.24 9.89 -31.15
N GLY A 122 1.31 8.84 -31.96
CA GLY A 122 2.41 8.61 -32.90
C GLY A 122 3.69 8.11 -32.23
N TYR A 123 3.62 7.46 -31.07
CA TYR A 123 4.83 6.94 -30.44
C TYR A 123 5.49 5.85 -31.29
N SER A 124 6.82 5.92 -31.38
CA SER A 124 7.68 5.09 -32.22
C SER A 124 8.01 3.75 -31.57
N ILE A 125 6.97 3.05 -31.12
CA ILE A 125 7.03 1.80 -30.37
C ILE A 125 7.07 0.59 -31.31
N ASP A 126 7.90 -0.42 -30.97
CA ASP A 126 7.88 -1.75 -31.61
C ASP A 126 6.83 -2.64 -30.91
N TRP A 127 5.59 -2.61 -31.40
CA TRP A 127 4.45 -3.33 -30.84
C TRP A 127 4.55 -4.86 -30.97
N ARG A 128 5.49 -5.41 -31.76
CA ARG A 128 5.71 -6.87 -31.80
C ARG A 128 6.25 -7.45 -30.49
N ARG A 129 6.78 -6.58 -29.63
CA ARG A 129 7.39 -6.94 -28.34
C ARG A 129 6.48 -6.61 -27.16
N GLU A 130 5.20 -6.36 -27.43
CA GLU A 130 4.17 -6.14 -26.43
C GLU A 130 3.94 -7.40 -25.58
N PHE A 131 3.73 -7.20 -24.28
CA PHE A 131 3.34 -8.24 -23.34
C PHE A 131 2.58 -7.62 -22.17
N ALA A 132 1.78 -8.43 -21.49
CA ALA A 132 1.23 -8.14 -20.17
C ALA A 132 2.00 -8.91 -19.09
N THR A 133 2.11 -8.35 -17.88
CA THR A 133 2.87 -9.02 -16.81
C THR A 133 2.27 -10.34 -16.32
N ILE A 134 1.05 -10.67 -16.75
CA ILE A 134 0.38 -11.95 -16.48
C ILE A 134 0.59 -12.99 -17.59
N ASP A 135 1.29 -12.64 -18.68
CA ASP A 135 1.51 -13.56 -19.80
C ASP A 135 2.35 -14.76 -19.35
N PRO A 136 2.05 -15.99 -19.80
CA PRO A 136 2.77 -17.20 -19.39
C PRO A 136 4.28 -17.12 -19.62
N GLN A 137 4.71 -16.52 -20.73
CA GLN A 137 6.11 -16.34 -21.08
C GLN A 137 6.82 -15.38 -20.09
N PHE A 138 6.16 -14.28 -19.75
CA PHE A 138 6.70 -13.31 -18.79
C PHE A 138 6.71 -13.90 -17.37
N SER A 139 5.69 -14.69 -17.00
CA SER A 139 5.67 -15.42 -15.73
C SER A 139 6.87 -16.37 -15.59
N LYS A 140 7.26 -17.10 -16.65
CA LYS A 140 8.47 -17.94 -16.64
C LYS A 140 9.75 -17.12 -16.46
N PHE A 141 9.83 -15.92 -17.06
CA PHE A 141 10.95 -15.00 -16.85
C PHE A 141 11.02 -14.52 -15.38
N ILE A 142 9.89 -14.16 -14.76
CA ILE A 142 9.83 -13.79 -13.35
C ILE A 142 10.21 -14.97 -12.44
N HIS A 143 9.73 -16.18 -12.71
CA HIS A 143 10.14 -17.37 -11.95
C HIS A 143 11.65 -17.59 -12.00
N TRP A 144 12.26 -17.48 -13.18
CA TRP A 144 13.71 -17.55 -13.32
C TRP A 144 14.42 -16.46 -12.51
N GLN A 145 13.92 -15.21 -12.56
CA GLN A 145 14.48 -14.09 -11.78
C GLN A 145 14.46 -14.39 -10.28
N PHE A 146 13.31 -14.81 -9.73
CA PHE A 146 13.17 -15.12 -8.31
C PHE A 146 14.01 -16.34 -7.90
N GLN A 147 14.14 -17.35 -8.77
CA GLN A 147 15.07 -18.46 -8.52
C GLN A 147 16.51 -17.97 -8.42
N LYS A 148 16.96 -17.07 -9.31
CA LYS A 148 18.31 -16.48 -9.23
C LYS A 148 18.52 -15.63 -7.99
N LEU A 149 17.50 -14.88 -7.54
CA LEU A 149 17.57 -14.15 -6.27
C LEU A 149 17.68 -15.11 -5.08
N LYS A 150 16.94 -16.23 -5.12
CA LYS A 150 17.01 -17.29 -4.08
C LYS A 150 18.38 -17.96 -4.04
N GLU A 151 18.92 -18.37 -5.19
CA GLU A 151 20.25 -18.99 -5.31
C GLU A 151 21.35 -18.10 -4.73
N LYS A 152 21.20 -16.78 -4.83
CA LYS A 152 22.13 -15.78 -4.27
C LYS A 152 21.88 -15.42 -2.81
N GLY A 153 20.86 -16.00 -2.17
CA GLY A 153 20.52 -15.71 -0.78
C GLY A 153 19.81 -14.36 -0.55
N PHE A 154 19.24 -13.73 -1.60
CA PHE A 154 18.53 -12.45 -1.48
C PHE A 154 17.05 -12.59 -1.10
N ILE A 155 16.51 -13.82 -1.08
CA ILE A 155 15.14 -14.09 -0.63
C ILE A 155 15.20 -14.59 0.81
N VAL A 156 14.66 -13.78 1.73
CA VAL A 156 14.57 -14.08 3.16
C VAL A 156 13.11 -14.14 3.60
N GLN A 157 12.85 -14.82 4.71
CA GLN A 157 11.54 -14.89 5.35
C GLN A 157 11.65 -14.32 6.76
N GLY A 158 10.72 -13.43 7.11
CA GLY A 158 10.66 -12.81 8.43
C GLY A 158 9.32 -12.15 8.67
N THR A 159 9.12 -11.63 9.88
CA THR A 159 7.95 -10.83 10.25
C THR A 159 8.22 -9.37 9.93
N HIS A 160 7.29 -8.72 9.25
CA HIS A 160 7.37 -7.29 8.93
C HIS A 160 5.99 -6.65 9.15
N PRO A 161 5.91 -5.46 9.78
CA PRO A 161 4.65 -4.73 9.82
C PRO A 161 4.27 -4.30 8.41
N VAL A 162 2.99 -4.41 8.08
CA VAL A 162 2.44 -4.02 6.77
C VAL A 162 1.15 -3.26 6.98
N GLY A 163 0.82 -2.35 6.06
CA GLY A 163 -0.56 -1.90 5.92
C GLY A 163 -1.46 -3.12 5.79
N TRP A 164 -2.54 -3.19 6.58
CA TRP A 164 -3.42 -4.36 6.60
C TRP A 164 -4.87 -3.91 6.50
N CYS A 165 -5.63 -4.51 5.58
CA CYS A 165 -7.07 -4.32 5.51
C CYS A 165 -7.77 -5.39 6.37
N PRO A 166 -8.44 -5.02 7.50
CA PRO A 166 -9.14 -6.01 8.33
C PRO A 166 -10.31 -6.70 7.64
N ARG A 167 -10.91 -6.04 6.63
CA ARG A 167 -12.02 -6.57 5.83
C ARG A 167 -11.53 -7.62 4.84
N ASP A 168 -10.56 -7.25 4.01
CA ASP A 168 -10.10 -8.08 2.88
C ASP A 168 -9.04 -9.11 3.31
N LYS A 169 -8.52 -8.98 4.54
CA LYS A 169 -7.52 -9.87 5.15
C LYS A 169 -6.28 -10.04 4.28
N MET A 170 -5.83 -8.93 3.71
CA MET A 170 -4.65 -8.87 2.86
C MET A 170 -3.80 -7.64 3.20
N PRO A 171 -2.48 -7.69 2.94
CA PRO A 171 -1.64 -6.50 3.00
C PRO A 171 -2.09 -5.48 1.96
N VAL A 172 -1.97 -4.20 2.29
CA VAL A 172 -2.24 -3.08 1.40
C VAL A 172 -0.99 -2.22 1.27
N SER A 173 -0.67 -1.86 0.04
CA SER A 173 0.37 -0.90 -0.34
C SER A 173 -0.29 0.41 -0.81
N MET A 174 0.52 1.43 -1.10
CA MET A 174 0.06 2.71 -1.68
C MET A 174 -1.04 2.53 -2.73
N HIS A 175 -0.82 1.67 -3.72
CA HIS A 175 -1.74 1.46 -4.84
C HIS A 175 -3.07 0.81 -4.46
N ASP A 176 -3.14 0.17 -3.30
CA ASP A 176 -4.32 -0.53 -2.82
C ASP A 176 -5.18 0.35 -1.91
N THR A 177 -4.65 1.52 -1.50
CA THR A 177 -5.37 2.49 -0.67
C THR A 177 -6.19 3.46 -1.52
N LYS A 178 -7.17 4.10 -0.88
CA LYS A 178 -7.88 5.20 -1.51
C LYS A 178 -6.92 6.37 -1.70
N ASP A 179 -6.91 6.94 -2.90
CA ASP A 179 -6.11 8.11 -3.28
C ASP A 179 -4.58 7.87 -3.32
N ASP A 180 -4.14 6.60 -3.47
CA ASP A 180 -2.71 6.23 -3.56
C ASP A 180 -1.87 6.76 -2.38
N VAL A 181 -2.35 6.60 -1.14
CA VAL A 181 -1.66 7.02 0.08
C VAL A 181 -0.89 5.84 0.70
N GLU A 182 0.42 5.99 0.85
CA GLU A 182 1.23 4.96 1.53
C GLU A 182 0.80 4.82 3.01
N PRO A 183 0.46 3.60 3.48
CA PRO A 183 0.18 3.38 4.89
C PRO A 183 1.37 3.75 5.79
N GLU A 184 1.18 4.71 6.67
CA GLU A 184 2.21 5.07 7.64
C GLU A 184 2.31 4.01 8.75
N ILE A 185 3.50 3.44 8.92
CA ILE A 185 3.83 2.51 9.99
C ILE A 185 4.69 3.26 11.00
N GLY A 186 4.07 3.65 12.12
CA GLY A 186 4.75 4.31 13.23
C GLY A 186 5.14 3.32 14.34
N ASP A 187 6.35 3.51 14.86
CA ASP A 187 6.87 2.72 15.99
C ASP A 187 6.73 3.48 17.31
N PHE A 188 6.05 2.87 18.27
CA PHE A 188 5.94 3.38 19.64
C PHE A 188 6.70 2.48 20.61
N VAL A 189 7.42 3.08 21.54
CA VAL A 189 7.94 2.39 22.71
C VAL A 189 6.84 2.32 23.77
N LEU A 190 6.55 1.12 24.27
CA LEU A 190 5.58 0.92 25.34
C LEU A 190 6.26 0.88 26.71
N LEU A 191 6.00 1.88 27.54
CA LEU A 191 6.48 1.93 28.92
C LEU A 191 5.49 1.23 29.84
N TYR A 192 5.90 0.13 30.48
CA TYR A 192 5.01 -0.69 31.33
C TYR A 192 4.91 -0.16 32.76
N PHE A 193 4.06 0.85 32.95
CA PHE A 193 3.64 1.25 34.29
C PHE A 193 2.82 0.12 34.93
N LYS A 194 2.89 -0.02 36.26
CA LYS A 194 2.19 -1.10 36.97
C LYS A 194 1.44 -0.60 38.20
N ASP A 195 0.26 -1.13 38.48
CA ASP A 195 -0.36 -0.93 39.78
C ASP A 195 0.25 -1.85 40.86
N LYS A 196 -0.32 -1.81 42.07
CA LYS A 196 0.11 -2.64 43.20
C LYS A 196 -0.15 -4.14 42.99
N ASP A 197 -1.14 -4.48 42.16
CA ASP A 197 -1.53 -5.85 41.85
C ASP A 197 -0.74 -6.42 40.65
N GLY A 198 0.16 -5.62 40.08
CA GLY A 198 1.01 -6.00 38.95
C GLY A 198 0.33 -5.90 37.59
N VAL A 199 -0.86 -5.30 37.51
CA VAL A 199 -1.55 -5.00 36.24
C VAL A 199 -0.75 -3.96 35.48
N ILE A 200 -0.62 -4.14 34.17
CA ILE A 200 0.22 -3.30 33.32
C ILE A 200 -0.63 -2.21 32.64
N TYR A 201 -0.13 -0.99 32.68
CA TYR A 201 -0.69 0.18 32.03
C TYR A 201 0.38 0.67 31.03
N PRO A 202 0.44 0.06 29.83
CA PRO A 202 1.46 0.42 28.85
C PRO A 202 1.17 1.84 28.36
N ALA A 203 2.12 2.75 28.53
CA ALA A 203 2.05 4.10 27.96
C ALA A 203 2.92 4.16 26.71
N ALA A 204 2.31 4.45 25.56
CA ALA A 204 3.01 4.60 24.29
C ALA A 204 3.76 5.95 24.22
N THR A 205 5.03 5.92 23.81
CA THR A 205 5.85 7.13 23.61
C THR A 205 6.79 6.99 22.41
N LEU A 206 7.08 8.11 21.75
CA LEU A 206 8.17 8.23 20.77
C LEU A 206 9.50 8.65 21.42
N ARG A 207 9.45 9.02 22.71
CA ARG A 207 10.54 9.60 23.46
C ARG A 207 10.76 8.82 24.76
N PRO A 208 11.33 7.60 24.70
CA PRO A 208 11.53 6.77 25.87
C PRO A 208 12.44 7.40 26.93
N GLU A 209 13.30 8.35 26.54
CA GLU A 209 14.21 9.05 27.45
C GLU A 209 13.50 9.93 28.48
N THR A 210 12.24 10.32 28.24
CA THR A 210 11.47 11.17 29.16
C THR A 210 10.93 10.42 30.38
N VAL A 211 11.06 9.08 30.41
CA VAL A 211 10.54 8.24 31.49
C VAL A 211 11.10 8.60 32.88
N PHE A 212 12.33 9.14 32.95
CA PHE A 212 12.94 9.59 34.20
C PHE A 212 12.27 10.83 34.80
N GLY A 213 11.64 11.65 33.95
CA GLY A 213 10.90 12.85 34.35
C GLY A 213 9.38 12.66 34.36
N ALA A 214 8.89 11.43 34.21
CA ALA A 214 7.46 11.16 34.21
C ALA A 214 6.89 11.34 35.63
N ILE A 215 6.13 12.41 35.84
CA ILE A 215 5.53 12.78 37.13
C ILE A 215 4.07 12.31 37.30
N ASN A 216 3.41 11.90 36.22
CA ASN A 216 2.04 11.40 36.18
C ASN A 216 1.81 10.58 34.90
N VAL A 217 0.67 9.86 34.85
CA VAL A 217 0.17 9.16 33.66
C VAL A 217 -1.15 9.80 33.24
N TRP A 218 -1.31 10.08 31.96
CA TRP A 218 -2.51 10.72 31.41
C TRP A 218 -3.48 9.70 30.82
N VAL A 219 -4.78 9.88 31.08
CA VAL A 219 -5.87 9.09 30.49
C VAL A 219 -7.03 9.99 30.10
N ASN A 220 -7.77 9.62 29.05
CA ASN A 220 -8.97 10.35 28.66
C ASN A 220 -10.19 9.83 29.42
N PRO A 221 -10.80 10.61 30.33
CA PRO A 221 -11.89 10.10 31.18
C PRO A 221 -13.13 9.68 30.38
N ASN A 222 -13.35 10.31 29.21
CA ASN A 222 -14.52 10.07 28.37
C ASN A 222 -14.35 8.86 27.44
N ALA A 223 -13.12 8.40 27.23
CA ALA A 223 -12.81 7.27 26.37
C ALA A 223 -13.12 5.92 27.05
N THR A 224 -13.30 4.90 26.22
CA THR A 224 -13.50 3.52 26.68
C THR A 224 -12.17 2.79 26.74
N TYR A 225 -11.86 2.24 27.91
CA TYR A 225 -10.70 1.39 28.16
C TYR A 225 -11.16 -0.03 28.46
N VAL A 226 -10.23 -0.97 28.31
CA VAL A 226 -10.45 -2.37 28.56
C VAL A 226 -9.35 -2.93 29.45
N LYS A 227 -9.74 -3.79 30.40
CA LYS A 227 -8.82 -4.72 31.06
C LYS A 227 -8.80 -5.97 30.19
N ALA A 228 -7.66 -6.30 29.63
CA ALA A 228 -7.51 -7.43 28.72
C ALA A 228 -6.29 -8.28 29.09
N LYS A 229 -6.42 -9.59 28.90
CA LYS A 229 -5.27 -10.50 28.90
C LYS A 229 -4.61 -10.41 27.52
N VAL A 230 -3.41 -9.82 27.49
CA VAL A 230 -2.56 -9.72 26.31
C VAL A 230 -1.42 -10.73 26.49
N ASP A 231 -1.45 -11.78 25.68
CA ASP A 231 -0.65 -13.00 25.84
C ASP A 231 -0.82 -13.60 27.25
N ASN A 232 0.19 -13.43 28.12
CA ASN A 232 0.20 -13.96 29.49
C ASN A 232 0.17 -12.85 30.55
N ARG A 233 -0.20 -11.62 30.18
CA ARG A 233 -0.17 -10.43 31.07
C ARG A 233 -1.51 -9.71 31.04
N ILE A 234 -1.88 -9.09 32.15
CA ILE A 234 -3.09 -8.28 32.25
C ILE A 234 -2.73 -6.83 31.96
N TRP A 235 -3.34 -6.27 30.91
CA TRP A 235 -3.12 -4.90 30.46
C TRP A 235 -4.39 -4.08 30.61
N VAL A 236 -4.23 -2.78 30.86
CA VAL A 236 -5.29 -1.77 30.72
C VAL A 236 -4.91 -0.84 29.58
N ILE A 237 -5.71 -0.85 28.52
CA ILE A 237 -5.47 -0.12 27.26
C ILE A 237 -6.80 0.37 26.68
N SER A 238 -6.76 1.26 25.70
CA SER A 238 -7.96 1.65 24.97
C SER A 238 -8.59 0.44 24.25
N GLU A 239 -9.91 0.50 24.05
CA GLU A 239 -10.61 -0.52 23.26
C GLU A 239 -10.06 -0.63 21.83
N ASN A 240 -9.66 0.49 21.23
CA ASN A 240 -9.08 0.52 19.89
C ASN A 240 -7.72 -0.20 19.85
N THR A 241 -6.87 0.04 20.84
CA THR A 241 -5.57 -0.64 20.96
C THR A 241 -5.74 -2.14 21.13
N ALA A 242 -6.71 -2.58 21.95
CA ALA A 242 -6.99 -4.01 22.13
C ALA A 242 -7.36 -4.69 20.80
N TYR A 243 -8.17 -4.04 19.97
CA TYR A 243 -8.48 -4.51 18.62
C TYR A 243 -7.22 -4.53 17.72
N ARG A 244 -6.44 -3.46 17.70
CA ARG A 244 -5.22 -3.35 16.86
C ARG A 244 -4.18 -4.41 17.19
N LEU A 245 -3.98 -4.73 18.47
CA LEU A 245 -3.02 -5.74 18.91
C LEU A 245 -3.34 -7.14 18.35
N THR A 246 -4.61 -7.45 18.04
CA THR A 246 -4.97 -8.73 17.42
C THR A 246 -4.34 -8.93 16.03
N PHE A 247 -3.97 -7.84 15.34
CA PHE A 247 -3.25 -7.86 14.06
C PHE A 247 -1.73 -7.81 14.21
N GLN A 248 -1.21 -7.64 15.43
CA GLN A 248 0.22 -7.53 15.72
C GLN A 248 0.79 -8.80 16.36
N LEU A 249 0.26 -9.97 15.96
CA LEU A 249 0.67 -11.28 16.47
C LEU A 249 0.53 -11.45 18.00
N ARG A 250 -0.41 -10.73 18.62
CA ARG A 250 -0.74 -10.86 20.05
C ARG A 250 -2.05 -11.61 20.24
N LYS A 251 -2.14 -12.40 21.31
CA LYS A 251 -3.41 -12.97 21.76
C LYS A 251 -4.08 -12.00 22.73
N VAL A 252 -5.27 -11.51 22.40
CA VAL A 252 -6.00 -10.53 23.22
C VAL A 252 -7.35 -11.10 23.63
N GLU A 253 -7.61 -11.14 24.94
CA GLU A 253 -8.89 -11.54 25.53
C GLU A 253 -9.38 -10.42 26.46
N ILE A 254 -10.51 -9.81 26.12
CA ILE A 254 -11.08 -8.71 26.92
C ILE A 254 -11.80 -9.30 28.13
N ILE A 255 -11.41 -8.85 29.33
CA ILE A 255 -11.99 -9.27 30.61
C ILE A 255 -13.09 -8.30 31.03
N GLU A 256 -12.83 -7.00 30.91
CA GLU A 256 -13.74 -5.94 31.35
C GLU A 256 -13.62 -4.70 30.44
N LYS A 257 -14.72 -3.99 30.22
CA LYS A 257 -14.75 -2.67 29.56
C LYS A 257 -15.27 -1.62 30.53
N PHE A 258 -14.65 -0.44 30.56
CA PHE A 258 -15.03 0.65 31.46
C PHE A 258 -14.62 2.02 30.90
N LYS A 259 -15.13 3.10 31.51
CA LYS A 259 -14.75 4.49 31.19
C LYS A 259 -13.42 4.87 31.84
N GLY A 260 -12.61 5.67 31.14
CA GLY A 260 -11.31 6.15 31.63
C GLY A 260 -11.39 6.88 32.98
N GLU A 261 -12.54 7.44 33.33
CA GLU A 261 -12.80 8.02 34.66
C GLU A 261 -12.50 7.05 35.82
N LYS A 262 -12.72 5.73 35.63
CA LYS A 262 -12.41 4.69 36.63
C LYS A 262 -10.91 4.58 36.94
N LEU A 263 -10.05 5.10 36.06
CA LEU A 263 -8.60 5.07 36.22
C LEU A 263 -8.06 6.25 37.04
N LEU A 264 -8.86 7.30 37.26
CA LEU A 264 -8.44 8.50 37.96
C LEU A 264 -8.16 8.20 39.43
N GLY A 265 -7.11 8.80 39.98
CA GLY A 265 -6.70 8.59 41.37
C GLY A 265 -5.89 7.32 41.61
N LEU A 266 -5.77 6.43 40.62
CA LEU A 266 -4.81 5.33 40.68
C LEU A 266 -3.38 5.87 40.76
N ARG A 267 -2.50 5.10 41.40
CA ARG A 267 -1.06 5.35 41.39
C ARG A 267 -0.36 4.20 40.73
N LEU A 268 0.48 4.52 39.76
CA LEU A 268 1.20 3.54 38.95
C LEU A 268 2.70 3.66 39.18
N ARG A 269 3.36 2.53 39.36
CA ARG A 269 4.80 2.41 39.49
C ARG A 269 5.47 2.64 38.15
N ASN A 270 6.35 3.63 38.08
CA ASN A 270 7.21 3.91 36.94
C ASN A 270 8.19 2.73 36.73
N PRO A 271 8.32 2.19 35.50
CA PRO A 271 9.16 1.02 35.23
C PRO A 271 10.66 1.25 35.41
N VAL A 272 11.11 2.51 35.37
CA VAL A 272 12.54 2.88 35.43
C VAL A 272 12.90 3.47 36.78
N THR A 273 12.16 4.47 37.27
CA THR A 273 12.46 5.11 38.57
C THR A 273 11.95 4.30 39.76
N GLY A 274 10.94 3.45 39.54
CA GLY A 274 10.30 2.68 40.60
C GLY A 274 9.34 3.49 41.48
N GLU A 275 9.21 4.80 41.25
CA GLU A 275 8.31 5.68 41.99
C GLU A 275 6.86 5.50 41.54
N TYR A 276 5.92 5.73 42.45
CA TYR A 276 4.49 5.71 42.14
C TYR A 276 4.00 7.10 41.74
N VAL A 277 3.50 7.23 40.53
CA VAL A 277 2.96 8.48 39.97
C VAL A 277 1.44 8.42 39.82
N PRO A 278 0.70 9.53 40.01
CA PRO A 278 -0.76 9.53 39.89
C PRO A 278 -1.21 9.44 38.43
N VAL A 279 -2.39 8.84 38.23
CA VAL A 279 -3.15 8.92 36.97
C VAL A 279 -4.06 10.14 37.00
N LEU A 280 -3.92 10.99 35.98
CA LEU A 280 -4.63 12.27 35.87
C LEU A 280 -5.48 12.34 34.59
N PRO A 281 -6.57 13.13 34.58
CA PRO A 281 -7.45 13.25 33.43
C PRO A 281 -6.87 14.20 32.36
N ALA A 282 -6.86 13.76 31.10
CA ALA A 282 -6.45 14.56 29.95
C ALA A 282 -7.36 14.33 28.75
N THR A 283 -8.07 15.38 28.33
CA THR A 283 -8.95 15.33 27.14
C THR A 283 -8.17 15.31 25.83
N PHE A 284 -6.89 15.69 25.83
CA PHE A 284 -6.02 15.67 24.66
C PHE A 284 -5.49 14.27 24.32
N VAL A 285 -5.64 13.28 25.21
CA VAL A 285 -5.23 11.90 24.94
C VAL A 285 -6.23 11.29 23.95
N ASP A 286 -5.74 10.92 22.76
CA ASP A 286 -6.54 10.24 21.74
C ASP A 286 -6.51 8.72 21.98
N PRO A 287 -7.64 8.07 22.31
CA PRO A 287 -7.70 6.62 22.52
C PRO A 287 -7.38 5.81 21.25
N LYS A 288 -7.33 6.43 20.06
CA LYS A 288 -6.96 5.78 18.80
C LYS A 288 -5.45 5.74 18.55
N ILE A 289 -4.67 6.58 19.26
CA ILE A 289 -3.22 6.69 19.11
C ILE A 289 -2.52 5.94 20.24
N GLY A 290 -1.51 5.15 19.90
CA GLY A 290 -0.74 4.37 20.87
C GLY A 290 -1.64 3.40 21.66
N THR A 291 -1.71 3.63 22.98
CA THR A 291 -2.43 2.80 23.95
C THR A 291 -3.69 3.45 24.51
N GLY A 292 -3.99 4.69 24.10
CA GLY A 292 -4.80 5.63 24.88
C GLY A 292 -4.13 5.99 26.20
#